data_AF-A0A926AZL0-F1
#
_entry.id   AF-A0A926AZL0-F1
#
_cell.length_a   1.000
_cell.length_b   1.000
_cell.length_c   1.000
_cell.angle_alpha   90.00
_cell.angle_beta   90.00
_cell.angle_gamma   90.00
#
_symmetry.space_group_name_H-M   'P 1'
#
loop_
_entity.id
_entity.type
_entity.pdbx_description
1 polymer ?
#
loop_
_entity_poly.entity_id
_entity_poly.type
_entity_poly.pdbx_seq_one_letter_code
_entity_poly.pdbx_strand_id
1 'polypeptide(L)'
;MAVTYPRKFRDQFGAREILAFVVRDREIQNITLNRYRYSEQRACKDLTQLIERLDGQNRELIRDLSRHVADEARHSQWLTDLLYDLDADLDTPPGPSYIDEFERLVTDHGEVPGQDVDIDYFIIETLAAINATEKRGCLYFSAHIYALKQVEQTPENIKIRTVIEQILPEEAGHVRWGNRWLARMSRTSEKNRERVEIAKLKYTAIEQAAFEAGMDITLGAEVRRLQRLLEITETMPVWERPGYLIEHLPRIVPETQVARLGLAQMAFQRDPAKFLQQFVPAFFNLIQPQSKTSATVEAEYLRKVSA
;
A
#
# COMPACT_ATOMS: atom_id res chain seq x y z
N MET A 1 -14.55 -19.01 5.41
CA MET A 1 -13.39 -18.38 6.06
C MET A 1 -13.68 -16.89 6.16
N ALA A 2 -13.61 -16.33 7.36
CA ALA A 2 -13.89 -14.91 7.59
C ALA A 2 -12.82 -14.07 6.90
N VAL A 3 -13.25 -13.11 6.09
CA VAL A 3 -12.37 -12.10 5.51
C VAL A 3 -11.93 -11.20 6.65
N THR A 4 -10.66 -11.26 7.02
CA THR A 4 -10.08 -10.37 8.03
C THR A 4 -9.95 -8.98 7.41
N TYR A 5 -10.94 -8.13 7.66
CA TYR A 5 -10.81 -6.70 7.38
C TYR A 5 -9.99 -6.06 8.49
N PRO A 6 -9.05 -5.16 8.19
CA PRO A 6 -8.40 -4.35 9.22
C PRO A 6 -9.46 -3.57 10.01
N ARG A 7 -9.24 -3.42 11.32
CA ARG A 7 -10.11 -2.65 12.21
C ARG A 7 -10.32 -1.25 11.61
N LYS A 8 -11.58 -0.84 11.41
CA LYS A 8 -11.92 0.55 11.09
C LYS A 8 -11.25 1.46 12.13
N PHE A 9 -10.32 2.30 11.70
CA PHE A 9 -9.87 3.45 12.50
C PHE A 9 -11.04 4.42 12.62
N ARG A 10 -11.17 5.04 13.80
CA ARG A 10 -12.44 5.59 14.31
C ARG A 10 -12.95 6.85 13.59
N ASP A 11 -12.21 7.38 12.60
CA ASP A 11 -12.52 8.66 11.93
C ASP A 11 -12.18 8.69 10.41
N GLN A 12 -12.19 7.55 9.70
CA GLN A 12 -11.89 7.51 8.26
C GLN A 12 -13.09 7.10 7.40
N PHE A 13 -13.32 7.82 6.30
CA PHE A 13 -14.30 7.46 5.28
C PHE A 13 -13.92 6.12 4.63
N GLY A 14 -14.87 5.18 4.55
CA GLY A 14 -14.68 3.93 3.82
C GLY A 14 -14.90 4.12 2.32
N ALA A 15 -14.57 3.08 1.54
CA ALA A 15 -14.73 3.10 0.08
C ALA A 15 -16.18 3.44 -0.34
N ARG A 16 -17.21 2.94 0.36
CA ARG A 16 -18.61 3.25 0.02
C ARG A 16 -18.93 4.73 0.23
N GLU A 17 -18.45 5.31 1.32
CA GLU A 17 -18.69 6.72 1.63
C GLU A 17 -17.96 7.63 0.63
N ILE A 18 -16.72 7.29 0.26
CA ILE A 18 -15.96 8.00 -0.77
C ILE A 18 -16.68 7.92 -2.12
N LEU A 19 -17.04 6.71 -2.55
CA LEU A 19 -17.64 6.50 -3.88
C LEU A 19 -19.03 7.12 -3.97
N ALA A 20 -19.78 7.23 -2.86
CA ALA A 20 -21.06 7.94 -2.83
C ALA A 20 -20.93 9.45 -3.15
N PHE A 21 -19.77 10.06 -2.84
CA PHE A 21 -19.44 11.42 -3.27
C PHE A 21 -18.99 11.45 -4.73
N VAL A 22 -18.08 10.54 -5.11
CA VAL A 22 -17.50 10.47 -6.47
C VAL A 22 -18.59 10.37 -7.55
N VAL A 23 -19.60 9.52 -7.38
CA VAL A 23 -20.65 9.32 -8.41
C VAL A 23 -21.60 10.52 -8.59
N ARG A 24 -21.49 11.55 -7.74
CA ARG A 24 -22.33 12.76 -7.84
C ARG A 24 -21.68 13.85 -8.68
N ASP A 25 -20.39 13.72 -8.96
CA ASP A 25 -19.61 14.68 -9.73
C ASP A 25 -18.93 13.96 -10.89
N ARG A 26 -19.29 14.35 -12.11
CA ARG A 26 -18.82 13.69 -13.34
C ARG A 26 -17.32 13.81 -13.53
N GLU A 27 -16.75 14.96 -13.22
CA GLU A 27 -15.32 15.22 -13.39
C GLU A 27 -14.51 14.34 -12.43
N ILE A 28 -14.91 14.30 -11.17
CA ILE A 28 -14.27 13.47 -10.14
C ILE A 28 -14.45 11.97 -10.46
N GLN A 29 -15.61 11.57 -10.98
CA GLN A 29 -15.86 10.20 -11.41
C GLN A 29 -14.97 9.80 -12.59
N ASN A 30 -14.80 10.66 -13.60
CA ASN A 30 -13.94 10.41 -14.74
C ASN A 30 -12.46 10.30 -14.30
N ILE A 31 -11.99 11.19 -13.41
CA ILE A 31 -10.65 11.08 -12.83
C ILE A 31 -10.46 9.73 -12.10
N THR A 32 -11.47 9.30 -11.34
CA THR A 32 -11.44 8.02 -10.63
C THR A 32 -11.39 6.82 -11.58
N LEU A 33 -12.16 6.86 -12.68
CA LEU A 33 -12.12 5.83 -13.73
C LEU A 33 -10.76 5.81 -14.45
N ASN A 34 -10.17 6.98 -14.73
CA ASN A 34 -8.84 7.07 -15.32
C ASN A 34 -7.75 6.54 -14.35
N ARG A 35 -7.93 6.70 -13.04
CA ARG A 35 -7.07 6.04 -12.05
C ARG A 35 -7.18 4.53 -12.10
N TYR A 36 -8.37 3.96 -12.22
CA TYR A 36 -8.50 2.51 -12.41
C TYR A 36 -7.78 2.07 -13.69
N ARG A 37 -8.01 2.75 -14.82
CA ARG A 37 -7.35 2.44 -16.09
C ARG A 37 -5.82 2.42 -15.95
N TYR A 38 -5.28 3.45 -15.31
CA TYR A 38 -3.83 3.59 -15.09
C TYR A 38 -3.30 2.50 -14.16
N SER A 39 -4.07 2.13 -13.14
CA SER A 39 -3.73 1.03 -12.22
C SER A 39 -3.62 -0.31 -12.94
N GLU A 40 -4.57 -0.66 -13.80
CA GLU A 40 -4.52 -1.96 -14.51
C GLU A 40 -3.35 -2.02 -15.51
N GLN A 41 -3.02 -0.89 -16.15
CA GLN A 41 -1.83 -0.82 -17.01
C GLN A 41 -0.54 -1.02 -16.22
N ARG A 42 -0.50 -0.46 -15.01
CA ARG A 42 0.66 -0.62 -14.14
C ARG A 42 0.78 -2.05 -13.64
N ALA A 43 -0.33 -2.68 -13.23
CA ALA A 43 -0.36 -4.09 -12.87
C ALA A 43 0.15 -4.99 -14.01
N CYS A 44 -0.23 -4.72 -15.28
CA CYS A 44 0.32 -5.44 -16.44
C CYS A 44 1.85 -5.42 -16.47
N LYS A 45 2.43 -4.22 -16.29
CA LYS A 45 3.87 -4.01 -16.31
C LYS A 45 4.55 -4.76 -15.17
N ASP A 46 4.04 -4.62 -13.95
CA ASP A 46 4.65 -5.20 -12.75
C ASP A 46 4.59 -6.74 -12.77
N LEU A 47 3.45 -7.30 -13.19
CA LEU A 47 3.30 -8.75 -13.37
C LEU A 47 4.22 -9.29 -14.47
N THR A 48 4.41 -8.55 -15.57
CA THR A 48 5.35 -8.92 -16.63
C THR A 48 6.80 -8.92 -16.11
N GLN A 49 7.19 -7.89 -15.37
CA GLN A 49 8.51 -7.82 -14.73
C GLN A 49 8.73 -8.97 -13.73
N LEU A 50 7.70 -9.35 -12.99
CA LEU A 50 7.75 -10.52 -12.11
C LEU A 50 8.00 -11.82 -12.88
N ILE A 51 7.31 -12.02 -14.01
CA ILE A 51 7.53 -13.19 -14.87
C ILE A 51 8.99 -13.25 -15.33
N GLU A 52 9.55 -12.13 -15.76
CA GLU A 52 10.96 -12.03 -16.18
C GLU A 52 11.92 -12.36 -15.03
N ARG A 53 11.68 -11.82 -13.83
CA ARG A 53 12.49 -12.09 -12.63
C ARG A 53 12.44 -13.55 -12.19
N LEU A 54 11.31 -14.23 -12.39
CA LEU A 54 11.18 -15.64 -12.05
C LEU A 54 12.02 -16.56 -12.95
N ASP A 55 12.42 -16.10 -14.14
CA ASP A 55 13.34 -16.78 -15.07
C ASP A 55 13.14 -18.31 -15.15
N GLY A 56 11.89 -18.74 -15.34
CA GLY A 56 11.53 -20.15 -15.47
C GLY A 56 11.51 -20.99 -14.18
N GLN A 57 11.92 -20.45 -13.03
CA GLN A 57 12.06 -21.19 -11.77
C GLN A 57 10.73 -21.68 -11.17
N ASN A 58 9.59 -21.11 -11.58
CA ASN A 58 8.25 -21.60 -11.20
C ASN A 58 7.27 -21.56 -12.38
N ARG A 59 7.31 -22.62 -13.21
CA ARG A 59 6.56 -22.71 -14.48
C ARG A 59 5.04 -22.59 -14.31
N GLU A 60 4.47 -23.13 -13.24
CA GLU A 60 3.03 -23.02 -12.98
C GLU A 60 2.65 -21.58 -12.62
N LEU A 61 3.43 -20.94 -11.73
CA LEU A 61 3.22 -19.55 -11.35
C LEU A 61 3.38 -18.61 -12.54
N ILE A 62 4.43 -18.78 -13.35
CA ILE A 62 4.66 -17.98 -14.57
C ILE A 62 3.47 -18.08 -15.54
N ARG A 63 2.95 -19.29 -15.77
CA ARG A 63 1.78 -19.50 -16.63
C ARG A 63 0.55 -18.78 -16.08
N ASP A 64 0.33 -18.85 -14.78
CA ASP A 64 -0.81 -18.19 -14.15
C ASP A 64 -0.67 -16.66 -14.17
N LEU A 65 0.52 -16.13 -13.87
CA LEU A 65 0.82 -14.70 -13.99
C LEU A 65 0.62 -14.20 -15.43
N SER A 66 0.98 -15.00 -16.44
CA SER A 66 0.78 -14.62 -17.85
C SER A 66 -0.71 -14.47 -18.19
N ARG A 67 -1.59 -15.26 -17.57
CA ARG A 67 -3.05 -15.12 -17.72
C ARG A 67 -3.54 -13.89 -16.99
N HIS A 68 -3.01 -13.64 -15.79
CA HIS A 68 -3.31 -12.44 -15.01
C HIS A 68 -2.96 -11.18 -15.80
N VAL A 69 -1.77 -11.10 -16.42
CA VAL A 69 -1.39 -10.00 -17.34
C VAL A 69 -2.43 -9.79 -18.46
N ALA A 70 -2.94 -10.88 -19.05
CA ALA A 70 -3.94 -10.79 -20.11
C ALA A 70 -5.29 -10.27 -19.60
N ASP A 71 -5.65 -10.59 -18.36
CA ASP A 71 -6.85 -10.05 -17.70
C ASP A 71 -6.69 -8.55 -17.44
N GLU A 72 -5.56 -8.12 -16.85
CA GLU A 72 -5.32 -6.70 -16.58
C GLU A 72 -5.24 -5.83 -17.83
N ALA A 73 -4.64 -6.37 -18.91
CA ALA A 73 -4.58 -5.66 -20.18
C ALA A 73 -5.99 -5.42 -20.74
N ARG A 74 -6.88 -6.38 -20.54
CA ARG A 74 -8.27 -6.31 -20.98
C ARG A 74 -9.12 -5.42 -20.06
N HIS A 75 -8.89 -5.43 -18.75
CA HIS A 75 -9.51 -4.46 -17.83
C HIS A 75 -9.15 -3.03 -18.22
N SER A 76 -7.85 -2.77 -18.44
CA SER A 76 -7.36 -1.49 -18.91
C SER A 76 -8.00 -1.08 -20.23
N GLN A 77 -8.11 -2.00 -21.18
CA GLN A 77 -8.76 -1.74 -22.46
C GLN A 77 -10.21 -1.31 -22.25
N TRP A 78 -11.01 -2.06 -21.48
CA TRP A 78 -12.41 -1.71 -21.24
C TRP A 78 -12.59 -0.34 -20.55
N LEU A 79 -11.71 -0.01 -19.61
CA LEU A 79 -11.71 1.30 -18.96
C LEU A 79 -11.27 2.43 -19.91
N THR A 80 -10.34 2.15 -20.83
CA THR A 80 -9.92 3.08 -21.88
C THR A 80 -11.07 3.37 -22.85
N ASP A 81 -11.73 2.32 -23.34
CA ASP A 81 -12.88 2.43 -24.24
C ASP A 81 -14.03 3.19 -23.55
N LEU A 82 -14.28 2.90 -22.27
CA LEU A 82 -15.28 3.62 -21.46
C LEU A 82 -14.97 5.11 -21.35
N LEU A 83 -13.74 5.48 -21.01
CA LEU A 83 -13.33 6.89 -20.87
C LEU A 83 -13.42 7.63 -22.20
N TYR A 84 -12.97 6.99 -23.29
CA TYR A 84 -13.11 7.53 -24.65
C TYR A 84 -14.57 7.80 -25.00
N ASP A 85 -15.45 6.82 -24.75
CA ASP A 85 -16.88 6.94 -25.02
C ASP A 85 -17.60 7.99 -24.16
N LEU A 86 -17.04 8.34 -23.00
CA LEU A 86 -17.55 9.38 -22.11
C LEU A 86 -16.96 10.77 -22.42
N ASP A 87 -16.11 10.88 -23.46
CA ASP A 87 -15.35 12.09 -23.80
C ASP A 87 -14.50 12.59 -22.62
N ALA A 88 -13.90 11.65 -21.88
CA ALA A 88 -13.06 11.92 -20.72
C ALA A 88 -11.57 11.86 -21.07
N ASP A 89 -10.75 12.55 -20.27
CA ASP A 89 -9.29 12.56 -20.44
C ASP A 89 -8.66 11.17 -20.27
N LEU A 90 -7.71 10.86 -21.15
CA LEU A 90 -6.90 9.63 -21.15
C LEU A 90 -5.44 9.89 -20.79
N ASP A 91 -5.14 11.06 -20.24
CA ASP A 91 -3.82 11.43 -19.75
C ASP A 91 -3.47 10.68 -18.44
N THR A 92 -2.30 10.97 -17.89
CA THR A 92 -1.94 10.47 -16.56
C THR A 92 -2.83 11.16 -15.52
N PRO A 93 -3.59 10.41 -14.70
CA PRO A 93 -4.52 11.02 -13.75
C PRO A 93 -3.77 11.94 -12.76
N PRO A 94 -4.33 13.12 -12.42
CA PRO A 94 -3.65 14.12 -11.60
C PRO A 94 -3.52 13.69 -10.13
N GLY A 95 -2.55 14.24 -9.39
CA GLY A 95 -2.38 14.03 -7.94
C GLY A 95 -1.56 12.79 -7.57
N PRO A 96 -1.37 12.50 -6.27
CA PRO A 96 -0.58 11.36 -5.83
C PRO A 96 -1.21 10.04 -6.31
N SER A 97 -0.37 9.14 -6.81
CA SER A 97 -0.76 7.80 -7.23
C SER A 97 -0.66 6.86 -6.04
N TYR A 98 -1.79 6.21 -5.70
CA TYR A 98 -1.83 5.17 -4.68
C TYR A 98 -0.80 4.06 -4.96
N ILE A 99 -0.65 3.68 -6.24
CA ILE A 99 0.29 2.65 -6.65
C ILE A 99 1.72 3.13 -6.46
N ASP A 100 2.02 4.39 -6.82
CA ASP A 100 3.37 4.93 -6.64
C ASP A 100 3.74 4.97 -5.15
N GLU A 101 2.78 5.31 -4.28
CA GLU A 101 2.99 5.29 -2.84
C GLU A 101 3.11 3.87 -2.27
N PHE A 102 2.34 2.91 -2.81
CA PHE A 102 2.46 1.51 -2.47
C PHE A 102 3.84 0.99 -2.85
N GLU A 103 4.26 1.16 -4.10
CA GLU A 103 5.59 0.81 -4.60
C GLU A 103 6.69 1.50 -3.78
N ARG A 104 6.49 2.77 -3.39
CA ARG A 104 7.44 3.49 -2.54
C ARG A 104 7.63 2.82 -1.18
N LEU A 105 6.57 2.27 -0.59
CA LEU A 105 6.60 1.60 0.70
C LEU A 105 7.04 0.13 0.58
N VAL A 106 6.89 -0.49 -0.59
CA VAL A 106 7.47 -1.80 -0.87
C VAL A 106 8.96 -1.63 -1.09
N THR A 107 9.76 -2.15 -0.16
CA THR A 107 11.21 -2.26 -0.36
C THR A 107 11.50 -3.32 -1.43
N ASP A 108 11.81 -2.89 -2.66
CA ASP A 108 12.38 -3.76 -3.70
C ASP A 108 13.84 -3.38 -3.94
N HIS A 109 14.75 -4.31 -3.64
CA HIS A 109 16.18 -4.15 -3.86
C HIS A 109 16.62 -4.61 -5.26
N GLY A 110 15.69 -5.02 -6.13
CA GLY A 110 15.99 -5.50 -7.48
C GLY A 110 16.66 -6.87 -7.52
N GLU A 111 16.59 -7.62 -6.41
CA GLU A 111 17.23 -8.93 -6.24
C GLU A 111 16.61 -9.99 -7.17
N VAL A 112 17.45 -10.90 -7.68
CA VAL A 112 17.01 -12.03 -8.52
C VAL A 112 16.72 -13.23 -7.63
N PRO A 113 15.51 -13.81 -7.69
CA PRO A 113 15.16 -14.95 -6.86
C PRO A 113 15.98 -16.21 -7.22
N GLY A 114 16.38 -16.95 -6.18
CA GLY A 114 17.24 -18.13 -6.31
C GLY A 114 18.74 -17.83 -6.45
N GLN A 115 19.14 -16.56 -6.64
CA GLN A 115 20.53 -16.12 -6.60
C GLN A 115 20.81 -15.31 -5.33
N ASP A 116 20.16 -14.16 -5.18
CA ASP A 116 20.41 -13.21 -4.08
C ASP A 116 19.43 -13.41 -2.92
N VAL A 117 18.23 -13.93 -3.24
CA VAL A 117 17.13 -14.11 -2.28
C VAL A 117 16.52 -15.51 -2.38
N ASP A 118 16.12 -16.04 -1.23
CA ASP A 118 15.35 -17.28 -1.08
C ASP A 118 14.08 -17.21 -1.95
N ILE A 119 13.95 -18.13 -2.93
CA ILE A 119 12.86 -18.14 -3.92
C ILE A 119 11.47 -18.21 -3.26
N ASP A 120 11.33 -18.99 -2.18
CA ASP A 120 10.06 -19.11 -1.47
C ASP A 120 9.71 -17.80 -0.76
N TYR A 121 10.69 -17.16 -0.12
CA TYR A 121 10.53 -15.85 0.49
C TYR A 121 10.10 -14.80 -0.55
N PHE A 122 10.81 -14.72 -1.67
CA PHE A 122 10.48 -13.82 -2.77
C PHE A 122 9.04 -14.03 -3.27
N ILE A 123 8.66 -15.26 -3.61
CA ILE A 123 7.32 -15.58 -4.07
C ILE A 123 6.26 -15.22 -3.02
N ILE A 124 6.51 -15.51 -1.74
CA ILE A 124 5.56 -15.22 -0.66
C ILE A 124 5.35 -13.71 -0.51
N GLU A 125 6.42 -12.92 -0.46
CA GLU A 125 6.36 -11.46 -0.33
C GLU A 125 5.63 -10.85 -1.54
N THR A 126 6.02 -11.23 -2.76
CA THR A 126 5.40 -10.69 -3.98
C THR A 126 3.92 -11.05 -4.10
N LEU A 127 3.54 -12.31 -3.83
CA LEU A 127 2.14 -12.73 -3.88
C LEU A 127 1.30 -12.07 -2.80
N ALA A 128 1.88 -11.80 -1.62
CA ALA A 128 1.19 -11.07 -0.57
C ALA A 128 0.96 -9.61 -0.95
N ALA A 129 1.94 -8.97 -1.60
CA ALA A 129 1.83 -7.61 -2.14
C ALA A 129 0.71 -7.52 -3.19
N ILE A 130 0.77 -8.34 -4.23
CA ILE A 130 -0.26 -8.40 -5.29
C ILE A 130 -1.63 -8.64 -4.66
N ASN A 131 -1.78 -9.68 -3.85
CA ASN A 131 -3.09 -10.01 -3.27
C ASN A 131 -3.63 -8.94 -2.30
N ALA A 132 -2.80 -8.01 -1.80
CA ALA A 132 -3.26 -6.86 -1.02
C ALA A 132 -3.87 -5.78 -1.94
N THR A 133 -3.20 -5.44 -3.05
CA THR A 133 -3.69 -4.44 -4.02
C THR A 133 -4.96 -4.92 -4.74
N GLU A 134 -5.00 -6.20 -5.13
CA GLU A 134 -6.18 -6.86 -5.73
C GLU A 134 -7.43 -6.76 -4.84
N LYS A 135 -7.26 -6.95 -3.53
CA LYS A 135 -8.37 -6.81 -2.57
C LYS A 135 -8.87 -5.38 -2.50
N ARG A 136 -7.99 -4.39 -2.62
CA ARG A 136 -8.36 -2.97 -2.65
C ARG A 136 -9.13 -2.64 -3.93
N GLY A 137 -8.65 -3.09 -5.08
CA GLY A 137 -9.35 -2.96 -6.37
C GLY A 137 -10.77 -3.52 -6.30
N CYS A 138 -10.90 -4.79 -5.90
CA CYS A 138 -12.20 -5.45 -5.71
C CYS A 138 -13.12 -4.69 -4.73
N LEU A 139 -12.59 -4.14 -3.63
CA LEU A 139 -13.36 -3.34 -2.68
C LEU A 139 -13.88 -2.04 -3.32
N TYR A 140 -13.04 -1.36 -4.09
CA TYR A 140 -13.35 -0.11 -4.77
C TYR A 140 -14.37 -0.30 -5.89
N PHE A 141 -14.18 -1.30 -6.76
CA PHE A 141 -15.14 -1.64 -7.80
C PHE A 141 -16.51 -2.00 -7.23
N SER A 142 -16.55 -2.82 -6.18
CA SER A 142 -17.79 -3.17 -5.48
C SER A 142 -18.48 -1.94 -4.87
N ALA A 143 -17.71 -1.04 -4.24
CA ALA A 143 -18.23 0.20 -3.68
C ALA A 143 -18.76 1.16 -4.78
N HIS A 144 -18.08 1.22 -5.93
CA HIS A 144 -18.48 2.06 -7.06
C HIS A 144 -19.77 1.58 -7.70
N ILE A 145 -19.90 0.26 -7.94
CA ILE A 145 -21.15 -0.36 -8.40
C ILE A 145 -22.28 -0.06 -7.42
N TYR A 146 -22.03 -0.22 -6.12
CA TYR A 146 -23.01 0.09 -5.10
C TYR A 146 -23.47 1.54 -5.17
N ALA A 147 -22.54 2.50 -5.22
CA ALA A 147 -22.83 3.92 -5.30
C ALA A 147 -23.61 4.29 -6.59
N LEU A 148 -23.21 3.74 -7.74
CA LEU A 148 -23.89 3.92 -9.02
C LEU A 148 -25.33 3.41 -9.01
N LYS A 149 -25.66 2.40 -8.20
CA LYS A 149 -27.04 1.90 -8.03
C LYS A 149 -27.91 2.83 -7.17
N GLN A 150 -27.33 3.76 -6.42
CA GLN A 150 -28.06 4.68 -5.53
C GLN A 150 -28.35 6.05 -6.18
N VAL A 151 -27.75 6.36 -7.33
CA VAL A 151 -27.95 7.61 -8.06
C VAL A 151 -28.84 7.43 -9.28
N GLU A 152 -29.19 8.52 -9.95
CA GLU A 152 -29.96 8.48 -11.19
C GLU A 152 -29.31 7.58 -12.25
N GLN A 153 -30.13 6.75 -12.89
CA GLN A 153 -29.70 5.76 -13.87
C GLN A 153 -29.62 6.38 -15.28
N THR A 154 -28.75 7.38 -15.43
CA THR A 154 -28.46 7.97 -16.75
C THR A 154 -27.76 6.93 -17.65
N PRO A 155 -27.81 7.10 -18.99
CA PRO A 155 -27.09 6.21 -19.91
C PRO A 155 -25.61 6.04 -19.57
N GLU A 156 -24.93 7.11 -19.17
CA GLU A 156 -23.52 7.13 -18.79
C GLU A 156 -23.29 6.35 -17.49
N ASN A 157 -24.13 6.54 -16.48
CA ASN A 157 -24.02 5.82 -15.20
C ASN A 157 -24.26 4.32 -15.36
N ILE A 158 -25.22 3.94 -16.22
CA ILE A 158 -25.45 2.55 -16.59
C ILE A 158 -24.22 1.97 -17.29
N LYS A 159 -23.65 2.70 -18.24
CA LYS A 159 -22.45 2.28 -19.00
C LYS A 159 -21.25 2.05 -18.09
N ILE A 160 -20.95 3.00 -17.21
CA ILE A 160 -19.88 2.86 -16.21
C ILE A 160 -20.11 1.63 -15.33
N ARG A 161 -21.32 1.47 -14.79
CA ARG A 161 -21.65 0.33 -13.94
C ARG A 161 -21.43 -0.98 -14.69
N THR A 162 -21.91 -1.09 -15.93
CA THR A 162 -21.78 -2.30 -16.74
C THR A 162 -20.32 -2.69 -16.94
N VAL A 163 -19.43 -1.74 -17.26
CA VAL A 163 -18.00 -2.00 -17.41
C VAL A 163 -17.37 -2.48 -16.09
N ILE A 164 -17.67 -1.81 -14.96
CA ILE A 164 -17.13 -2.22 -13.67
C ILE A 164 -17.69 -3.60 -13.23
N GLU A 165 -18.96 -3.89 -13.51
CA GLU A 165 -19.58 -5.20 -13.26
C GLU A 165 -18.98 -6.31 -14.12
N GLN A 166 -18.37 -5.96 -15.26
CA GLN A 166 -17.65 -6.89 -16.13
C GLN A 166 -16.25 -7.22 -15.60
N ILE A 167 -15.56 -6.24 -15.00
CA ILE A 167 -14.22 -6.38 -14.40
C ILE A 167 -14.27 -7.15 -13.07
N LEU A 168 -15.21 -6.79 -12.19
CA LEU A 168 -15.24 -7.27 -10.80
C LEU A 168 -15.14 -8.82 -10.61
N PRO A 169 -15.78 -9.68 -11.43
CA PRO A 169 -15.66 -11.12 -11.27
C PRO A 169 -14.23 -11.66 -11.45
N GLU A 170 -13.44 -11.00 -12.30
CA GLU A 170 -12.08 -11.37 -12.65
C GLU A 170 -11.10 -10.95 -11.58
N GLU A 171 -11.20 -9.71 -11.09
CA GLU A 171 -10.53 -9.20 -9.88
C GLU A 171 -10.76 -10.12 -8.67
N ALA A 172 -12.02 -10.50 -8.44
CA ALA A 172 -12.34 -11.45 -7.38
C ALA A 172 -11.68 -12.82 -7.63
N GLY A 173 -11.48 -13.19 -8.89
CA GLY A 173 -10.71 -14.35 -9.34
C GLY A 173 -9.23 -14.25 -8.98
N HIS A 174 -8.60 -13.11 -9.24
CA HIS A 174 -7.21 -12.81 -8.90
C HIS A 174 -6.97 -12.85 -7.39
N VAL A 175 -7.85 -12.24 -6.58
CA VAL A 175 -7.81 -12.35 -5.11
C VAL A 175 -7.91 -13.82 -4.66
N ARG A 176 -8.82 -14.60 -5.24
CA ARG A 176 -8.94 -16.04 -4.90
C ARG A 176 -7.68 -16.79 -5.32
N TRP A 177 -7.10 -16.46 -6.46
CA TRP A 177 -5.88 -17.07 -6.97
C TRP A 177 -4.68 -16.80 -6.06
N GLY A 178 -4.43 -15.54 -5.67
CA GLY A 178 -3.35 -15.17 -4.77
C GLY A 178 -3.49 -15.85 -3.40
N ASN A 179 -4.70 -15.87 -2.83
CA ASN A 179 -4.96 -16.59 -1.59
C ASN A 179 -4.71 -18.10 -1.71
N ARG A 180 -5.03 -18.74 -2.84
CA ARG A 180 -4.75 -20.17 -3.06
C ARG A 180 -3.25 -20.44 -3.12
N TRP A 181 -2.48 -19.60 -3.81
CA TRP A 181 -1.02 -19.74 -3.88
C TRP A 181 -0.37 -19.54 -2.51
N LEU A 182 -0.72 -18.48 -1.78
CA LEU A 182 -0.21 -18.26 -0.43
C LEU A 182 -0.57 -19.42 0.52
N ALA A 183 -1.78 -19.99 0.41
CA ALA A 183 -2.18 -21.15 1.18
C ALA A 183 -1.44 -22.44 0.77
N ARG A 184 -1.00 -22.55 -0.49
CA ARG A 184 -0.15 -23.65 -0.95
C ARG A 184 1.25 -23.50 -0.36
N MET A 185 1.84 -22.31 -0.43
CA MET A 185 3.17 -22.02 0.13
C MET A 185 3.21 -22.23 1.64
N SER A 186 2.16 -21.83 2.38
CA SER A 186 2.12 -22.03 3.84
C SER A 186 2.08 -23.49 4.29
N ARG A 187 1.75 -24.43 3.39
CA ARG A 187 1.71 -25.87 3.67
C ARG A 187 3.03 -26.58 3.38
N THR A 188 4.00 -25.93 2.74
CA THR A 188 5.25 -26.60 2.36
C THR A 188 6.23 -26.73 3.53
N SER A 189 6.22 -25.78 4.48
CA SER A 189 7.01 -25.85 5.70
C SER A 189 6.47 -24.94 6.80
N GLU A 190 6.86 -25.18 8.06
CA GLU A 190 6.54 -24.29 9.18
C GLU A 190 7.11 -22.88 8.96
N LYS A 191 8.34 -22.79 8.44
CA LYS A 191 9.00 -21.53 8.08
C LYS A 191 8.16 -20.74 7.07
N ASN A 192 7.64 -21.40 6.02
CA ASN A 192 6.81 -20.73 5.02
C ASN A 192 5.43 -20.38 5.55
N ARG A 193 4.88 -21.15 6.50
CA ARG A 193 3.65 -20.79 7.20
C ARG A 193 3.80 -19.46 7.92
N GLU A 194 4.86 -19.30 8.71
CA GLU A 194 5.15 -18.07 9.41
C GLU A 194 5.39 -16.90 8.45
N ARG A 195 6.22 -17.11 7.40
CA ARG A 195 6.46 -16.11 6.35
C ARG A 195 5.18 -15.62 5.70
N VAL A 196 4.28 -16.53 5.32
CA VAL A 196 3.01 -16.16 4.68
C VAL A 196 2.13 -15.30 5.59
N GLU A 197 2.07 -15.61 6.89
CA GLU A 197 1.27 -14.82 7.83
C GLU A 197 1.87 -13.44 8.09
N ILE A 198 3.21 -13.35 8.22
CA ILE A 198 3.93 -12.07 8.34
C ILE A 198 3.73 -11.23 7.07
N ALA A 199 3.92 -11.83 5.89
CA ALA A 199 3.77 -11.14 4.60
C ALA A 199 2.35 -10.57 4.44
N LYS A 200 1.31 -11.37 4.75
CA LYS A 200 -0.08 -10.88 4.69
C LYS A 200 -0.32 -9.68 5.60
N LEU A 201 0.20 -9.71 6.84
CA LEU A 201 0.06 -8.61 7.78
C LEU A 201 0.80 -7.36 7.29
N LYS A 202 2.06 -7.53 6.87
CA LYS A 202 2.93 -6.48 6.32
C LYS A 202 2.27 -5.79 5.13
N TYR A 203 1.92 -6.53 4.09
CA TYR A 203 1.38 -5.94 2.87
C TYR A 203 -0.03 -5.39 3.04
N THR A 204 -0.85 -5.93 3.96
CA THR A 204 -2.12 -5.28 4.32
C THR A 204 -1.90 -3.93 5.01
N ALA A 205 -0.87 -3.81 5.87
CA ALA A 205 -0.54 -2.54 6.52
C ALA A 205 0.05 -1.53 5.53
N ILE A 206 0.95 -1.97 4.64
CA ILE A 206 1.52 -1.13 3.57
C ILE A 206 0.40 -0.62 2.65
N GLU A 207 -0.48 -1.52 2.22
CA GLU A 207 -1.63 -1.19 1.39
C GLU A 207 -2.52 -0.13 2.04
N GLN A 208 -2.87 -0.32 3.31
CA GLN A 208 -3.69 0.64 4.05
C GLN A 208 -2.98 2.00 4.21
N ALA A 209 -1.67 2.02 4.45
CA ALA A 209 -0.89 3.25 4.56
C ALA A 209 -0.81 3.99 3.22
N ALA A 210 -0.56 3.29 2.12
CA ALA A 210 -0.54 3.86 0.78
C ALA A 210 -1.90 4.44 0.39
N PHE A 211 -2.96 3.71 0.70
CA PHE A 211 -4.34 4.13 0.48
C PHE A 211 -4.65 5.45 1.19
N GLU A 212 -4.28 5.57 2.46
CA GLU A 212 -4.52 6.77 3.24
C GLU A 212 -3.65 7.95 2.81
N ALA A 213 -2.40 7.71 2.44
CA ALA A 213 -1.53 8.74 1.87
C ALA A 213 -2.09 9.30 0.55
N GLY A 214 -2.73 8.46 -0.27
CA GLY A 214 -3.48 8.89 -1.46
C GLY A 214 -4.72 9.73 -1.14
N MET A 215 -5.26 9.63 0.07
CA MET A 215 -6.38 10.43 0.58
C MET A 215 -5.94 11.68 1.36
N ASP A 216 -4.65 11.83 1.67
CA ASP A 216 -4.15 12.79 2.66
C ASP A 216 -3.95 14.19 2.03
N ILE A 217 -5.06 14.90 1.82
CA ILE A 217 -5.07 16.31 1.37
C ILE A 217 -5.10 17.30 2.54
N THR A 218 -4.95 16.84 3.79
CA THR A 218 -5.22 17.63 5.01
C THR A 218 -3.98 17.88 5.87
N LEU A 219 -3.96 19.01 6.61
CA LEU A 219 -2.89 19.36 7.56
C LEU A 219 -2.64 18.21 8.56
N GLY A 220 -1.37 17.92 8.86
CA GLY A 220 -0.95 16.81 9.73
C GLY A 220 -0.62 15.48 9.03
N ALA A 221 -0.61 15.45 7.69
CA ALA A 221 -0.26 14.28 6.89
C ALA A 221 1.14 13.71 7.20
N GLU A 222 2.12 14.54 7.58
CA GLU A 222 3.47 14.09 7.95
C GLU A 222 3.48 13.26 9.24
N VAL A 223 2.71 13.66 10.25
CA VAL A 223 2.58 12.94 11.52
C VAL A 223 1.85 11.61 11.33
N ARG A 224 0.80 11.60 10.49
CA ARG A 224 0.09 10.36 10.13
C ARG A 224 0.97 9.42 9.34
N ARG A 225 1.74 9.92 8.36
CA ARG A 225 2.73 9.12 7.61
C ARG A 225 3.79 8.52 8.53
N LEU A 226 4.29 9.28 9.50
CA LEU A 226 5.23 8.75 10.51
C LEU A 226 4.59 7.67 11.38
N GLN A 227 3.35 7.89 11.85
CA GLN A 227 2.62 6.89 12.63
C GLN A 227 2.39 5.60 11.83
N ARG A 228 2.00 5.70 10.55
CA ARG A 228 1.82 4.54 9.67
C ARG A 228 3.13 3.81 9.41
N LEU A 229 4.24 4.54 9.26
CA LEU A 229 5.55 3.92 9.14
C LEU A 229 5.88 3.05 10.36
N LEU A 230 5.59 3.55 11.57
CA LEU A 230 5.76 2.80 12.81
C LEU A 230 4.83 1.58 12.85
N GLU A 231 3.55 1.74 12.53
CA GLU A 231 2.60 0.62 12.50
C GLU A 231 2.99 -0.48 11.51
N ILE A 232 3.50 -0.13 10.32
CA ILE A 232 4.04 -1.11 9.37
C ILE A 232 5.22 -1.85 10.00
N THR A 233 6.15 -1.14 10.65
CA THR A 233 7.32 -1.79 11.25
C THR A 233 6.97 -2.73 12.39
N GLU A 234 5.86 -2.48 13.10
CA GLU A 234 5.37 -3.37 14.14
C GLU A 234 4.90 -4.72 13.59
N THR A 235 4.49 -4.78 12.32
CA THR A 235 4.12 -6.03 11.63
C THR A 235 5.31 -6.86 11.16
N MET A 236 6.50 -6.27 11.10
CA MET A 236 7.72 -6.91 10.59
C MET A 236 8.50 -7.64 11.70
N PRO A 237 9.33 -8.64 11.34
CA PRO A 237 10.30 -9.22 12.26
C PRO A 237 11.24 -8.16 12.83
N VAL A 238 11.65 -8.31 14.10
CA VAL A 238 12.39 -7.29 14.86
C VAL A 238 13.66 -6.81 14.15
N TRP A 239 14.33 -7.70 13.40
CA TRP A 239 15.57 -7.41 12.68
C TRP A 239 15.36 -6.64 11.36
N GLU A 240 14.18 -6.68 10.76
CA GLU A 240 13.87 -5.94 9.51
C GLU A 240 13.41 -4.50 9.80
N ARG A 241 12.86 -4.24 10.99
CA ARG A 241 12.32 -2.93 11.40
C ARG A 241 13.31 -1.77 11.25
N PRO A 242 14.58 -1.87 11.69
CA PRO A 242 15.51 -0.75 11.60
C PRO A 242 15.86 -0.41 10.15
N GLY A 243 16.04 -1.43 9.30
CA GLY A 243 16.32 -1.24 7.88
C GLY A 243 15.18 -0.51 7.18
N TYR A 244 13.95 -1.00 7.40
CA TYR A 244 12.74 -0.39 6.85
C TYR A 244 12.53 1.05 7.33
N LEU A 245 12.74 1.34 8.62
CA LEU A 245 12.67 2.71 9.15
C LEU A 245 13.70 3.62 8.49
N ILE A 246 14.96 3.20 8.42
CA ILE A 246 16.05 4.02 7.86
C ILE A 246 15.79 4.34 6.38
N GLU A 247 15.26 3.39 5.63
CA GLU A 247 14.95 3.57 4.21
C GLU A 247 13.83 4.61 3.99
N HIS A 248 12.78 4.56 4.82
CA HIS A 248 11.56 5.33 4.57
C HIS A 248 11.43 6.62 5.40
N LEU A 249 12.11 6.72 6.54
CA LEU A 249 12.06 7.88 7.44
C LEU A 249 12.57 9.20 6.81
N PRO A 250 13.68 9.23 6.04
CA PRO A 250 14.16 10.47 5.40
C PRO A 250 13.17 11.14 4.46
N ARG A 251 12.16 10.38 4.00
CA ARG A 251 11.16 10.85 3.04
C ARG A 251 9.92 11.45 3.73
N ILE A 252 9.83 11.34 5.06
CA ILE A 252 8.72 11.87 5.89
C ILE A 252 9.16 13.12 6.66
N VAL A 253 10.45 13.27 6.94
CA VAL A 253 10.98 14.38 7.75
C VAL A 253 11.44 15.52 6.84
N PRO A 254 11.15 16.80 7.15
CA PRO A 254 11.61 17.95 6.38
C PRO A 254 13.12 17.95 6.11
N GLU A 255 13.55 18.50 4.97
CA GLU A 255 14.95 18.53 4.49
C GLU A 255 15.98 18.97 5.56
N THR A 256 15.57 19.83 6.49
CA THR A 256 16.41 20.34 7.59
C THR A 256 16.83 19.29 8.62
N GLN A 257 16.20 18.10 8.64
CA GLN A 257 16.57 16.97 9.51
C GLN A 257 17.19 15.79 8.75
N VAL A 258 17.20 15.81 7.41
CA VAL A 258 17.75 14.75 6.55
C VAL A 258 19.24 14.49 6.83
N ALA A 259 20.01 15.55 7.16
CA ALA A 259 21.41 15.42 7.54
C ALA A 259 21.64 14.57 8.82
N ARG A 260 20.68 14.55 9.75
CA ARG A 260 20.74 13.72 10.96
C ARG A 260 20.39 12.26 10.69
N LEU A 261 19.51 12.01 9.71
CA LEU A 261 19.13 10.67 9.26
C LEU A 261 20.23 10.01 8.42
N GLY A 262 20.96 10.78 7.61
CA GLY A 262 22.16 10.28 6.90
C GLY A 262 23.24 9.75 7.86
N LEU A 263 23.43 10.38 9.02
CA LEU A 263 24.34 9.90 10.06
C LEU A 263 23.84 8.59 10.72
N ALA A 264 22.52 8.43 10.88
CA ALA A 264 21.91 7.21 11.40
C ALA A 264 22.04 6.04 10.39
N GLN A 265 21.83 6.32 9.10
CA GLN A 265 22.01 5.34 8.01
C GLN A 265 23.47 4.87 7.91
N MET A 266 24.44 5.80 7.97
CA MET A 266 25.87 5.47 8.02
C MET A 266 26.25 4.67 9.28
N ALA A 267 25.65 4.98 10.43
CA ALA A 267 25.89 4.25 11.67
C ALA A 267 25.33 2.82 11.63
N PHE A 268 24.14 2.62 11.06
CA PHE A 268 23.54 1.30 10.86
C PHE A 268 24.34 0.44 9.89
N GLN A 269 24.73 0.98 8.73
CA GLN A 269 25.56 0.27 7.76
C GLN A 269 26.93 -0.15 8.32
N ARG A 270 27.45 0.62 9.29
CA ARG A 270 28.76 0.35 9.90
C ARG A 270 28.72 -0.73 10.99
N ASP A 271 27.65 -0.76 11.81
CA ASP A 271 27.51 -1.73 12.90
C ASP A 271 26.02 -1.89 13.31
N PRO A 272 25.27 -2.79 12.63
CA PRO A 272 23.84 -2.97 12.85
C PRO A 272 23.48 -3.39 14.28
N ALA A 273 24.33 -4.21 14.92
CA ALA A 273 24.10 -4.72 16.27
C ALA A 273 24.22 -3.62 17.34
N LYS A 274 25.21 -2.74 17.20
CA LYS A 274 25.40 -1.61 18.11
C LYS A 274 24.37 -0.49 17.89
N PHE A 275 23.94 -0.28 16.65
CA PHE A 275 22.86 0.64 16.32
C PHE A 275 21.54 0.22 17.00
N LEU A 276 21.19 -1.06 16.95
CA LEU A 276 20.01 -1.64 17.61
C LEU A 276 20.02 -1.42 19.14
N GLN A 277 21.17 -1.56 19.79
CA GLN A 277 21.27 -1.39 21.24
C GLN A 277 21.16 0.06 21.71
N GLN A 278 21.53 1.03 20.88
CA GLN A 278 21.71 2.43 21.30
C GLN A 278 20.68 3.39 20.71
N PHE A 279 20.28 3.18 19.45
CA PHE A 279 19.42 4.11 18.72
C PHE A 279 17.93 3.82 18.97
N VAL A 280 17.55 2.55 19.02
CA VAL A 280 16.16 2.12 19.26
C VAL A 280 15.62 2.70 20.58
N PRO A 281 16.32 2.60 21.73
CA PRO A 281 15.84 3.21 22.98
C PRO A 281 15.73 4.74 22.93
N ALA A 282 16.67 5.41 22.25
CA ALA A 282 16.70 6.86 22.14
C ALA A 282 15.57 7.41 21.24
N PHE A 283 15.27 6.70 20.14
CA PHE A 283 14.20 7.06 19.21
C PHE A 283 12.81 6.83 19.82
N PHE A 284 12.61 5.73 20.55
CA PHE A 284 11.37 5.49 21.29
C PHE A 284 11.16 6.48 22.46
N ASN A 285 12.23 6.95 23.11
CA ASN A 285 12.15 8.00 24.13
C ASN A 285 11.81 9.39 23.57
N LEU A 286 12.08 9.65 22.28
CA LEU A 286 11.67 10.87 21.58
C LEU A 286 10.19 10.87 21.19
N ILE A 287 9.55 9.69 21.12
CA ILE A 287 8.16 9.50 20.68
C ILE A 287 7.19 9.32 21.86
N GLN A 288 7.68 9.21 23.10
CA GLN A 288 6.80 9.33 24.25
C GLN A 288 6.22 10.74 24.32
N PRO A 289 4.88 10.93 24.37
CA PRO A 289 4.33 12.22 24.70
C PRO A 289 4.89 12.59 26.07
N GLN A 290 5.42 13.80 26.22
CA GLN A 290 5.91 14.30 27.50
C GLN A 290 4.78 14.25 28.54
N SER A 291 4.61 13.11 29.19
CA SER A 291 3.85 13.04 30.42
C SER A 291 4.75 13.63 31.50
N LYS A 292 4.40 14.87 31.87
CA LYS A 292 4.87 15.61 33.06
C LYS A 292 6.32 16.10 33.03
N THR A 293 6.56 17.21 32.35
CA THR A 293 7.55 18.22 32.81
C THR A 293 7.32 19.64 32.29
N SER A 294 6.10 20.03 31.91
CA SER A 294 5.79 21.44 31.59
C SER A 294 5.39 22.27 32.81
N ALA A 295 5.06 21.65 33.96
CA ALA A 295 4.63 22.37 35.16
C ALA A 295 5.77 22.87 36.07
N THR A 296 7.02 22.46 35.83
CA THR A 296 8.17 22.83 36.69
C THR A 296 9.03 23.94 36.10
N VAL A 297 9.05 24.13 34.78
CA VAL A 297 9.88 25.17 34.14
C VAL A 297 9.20 26.55 34.21
N GLU A 298 7.87 26.61 34.10
CA GLU A 298 7.09 27.85 34.20
C GLU A 298 7.07 28.40 35.65
N ALA A 299 7.04 27.51 36.65
CA ALA A 299 7.10 27.88 38.07
C ALA A 299 8.49 28.39 38.50
N GLU A 300 9.56 27.92 37.85
CA GLU A 300 10.94 28.34 38.14
C GLU A 300 11.29 29.67 37.45
N TYR A 301 10.68 29.96 36.29
CA TYR A 301 10.81 31.25 35.61
C TYR A 301 10.06 32.37 36.36
N LEU A 302 8.83 32.12 36.80
CA LEU A 302 8.04 33.11 37.55
C LEU A 302 8.62 33.42 38.94
N ARG A 303 9.37 32.49 39.56
CA ARG A 303 10.11 32.74 40.81
C ARG A 303 11.35 33.61 40.62
N LYS A 304 11.96 33.63 39.44
CA LYS A 304 13.16 34.43 39.15
C LYS A 304 12.84 35.86 38.69
N VAL A 305 11.62 36.11 38.22
CA VAL A 305 11.20 37.45 37.74
C VAL A 305 10.46 38.26 38.82
N SER A 306 10.10 37.62 39.95
CA SER A 306 9.36 38.24 41.06
C SER A 306 10.19 38.49 42.33
N ALA A 307 11.53 38.47 42.22
CA ALA A 307 12.46 38.69 43.33
C ALA A 307 13.34 39.94 43.07
#